data_AF-A0A7K2M1B2-F1
#
_entry.id   AF-A0A7K2M1B2-F1
#
_cell.length_a   1.000
_cell.length_b   1.000
_cell.length_c   1.000
_cell.angle_alpha   90.00
_cell.angle_beta   90.00
_cell.angle_gamma   90.00
#
_symmetry.space_group_name_H-M   'P 1'
#
loop_
_entity.id
_entity.type
_entity.pdbx_description
1 polymer ?
#
loop_
_entity_poly.entity_id
_entity_poly.type
_entity_poly.pdbx_seq_one_letter_code
_entity_poly.pdbx_strand_id
1 'polypeptide(L)'
;HAERGETQTAERWYRAAMDAGDVNGAYNLALLCAEQGRTSQAEQWYRRAAYAGHREAANALAVLLLQVGDTAGAEPWFSKAAEAGSVDAAFNLGILYAGRDMTAEALRWYERAAAAGHTEAALQVGIARLRAGDEQEAERHLR
;
A
#
# COMPACT_ATOMS: atom_id res chain seq x y z
N HIS A 1 -13.82 28.95 -12.64
CA HIS A 1 -14.88 29.07 -11.60
C HIS A 1 -15.69 27.77 -11.44
N ALA A 2 -15.95 27.01 -12.51
CA ALA A 2 -16.66 25.73 -12.46
C ALA A 2 -15.99 24.67 -11.55
N GLU A 3 -14.68 24.42 -11.73
CA GLU A 3 -13.93 23.40 -10.96
C GLU A 3 -14.00 23.61 -9.44
N ARG A 4 -13.96 24.86 -8.97
CA ARG A 4 -14.10 25.20 -7.54
C ARG A 4 -15.51 24.93 -7.01
N GLY A 5 -16.54 25.09 -7.84
CA GLY A 5 -17.93 24.80 -7.48
C GLY A 5 -18.20 23.30 -7.45
N GLU A 6 -17.68 22.56 -8.43
CA GLU A 6 -17.77 21.10 -8.51
C GLU A 6 -17.05 20.44 -7.34
N THR A 7 -15.85 20.92 -7.00
CA THR A 7 -15.08 20.50 -5.83
C THR A 7 -15.86 20.64 -4.52
N GLN A 8 -16.46 21.82 -4.28
CA GLN A 8 -17.24 22.06 -3.06
C GLN A 8 -18.49 21.20 -3.00
N THR A 9 -19.08 20.89 -4.15
CA THR A 9 -20.24 20.03 -4.26
C THR A 9 -19.86 18.58 -3.94
N ALA A 10 -18.76 18.08 -4.51
CA ALA A 10 -18.21 16.76 -4.22
C ALA A 10 -17.87 16.59 -2.73
N GLU A 11 -17.21 17.59 -2.13
CA GLU A 11 -16.88 17.56 -0.70
C GLU A 11 -18.12 17.43 0.18
N ARG A 12 -19.20 18.16 -0.13
CA ARG A 12 -20.48 18.04 0.60
C ARG A 12 -21.08 16.64 0.46
N TRP A 13 -21.08 16.07 -0.74
CA TRP A 13 -21.59 14.73 -0.98
C TRP A 13 -20.82 13.67 -0.21
N TYR A 14 -19.48 13.71 -0.24
CA TYR A 14 -18.67 12.74 0.47
C TYR A 14 -18.78 12.85 1.99
N ARG A 15 -18.95 14.07 2.54
CA ARG A 15 -19.27 14.26 3.95
C ARG A 15 -20.62 13.65 4.32
N ALA A 16 -21.66 13.89 3.51
CA ALA A 16 -22.98 13.31 3.75
C ALA A 16 -22.94 11.77 3.69
N ALA A 17 -22.21 11.18 2.74
CA ALA A 17 -22.01 9.74 2.65
C ALA A 17 -21.34 9.17 3.92
N MET A 18 -20.28 9.85 4.39
CA MET A 18 -19.58 9.47 5.61
C MET A 18 -20.49 9.57 6.86
N ASP A 19 -21.32 10.62 6.96
CA ASP A 19 -22.29 10.78 8.05
C ASP A 19 -23.38 9.70 8.01
N ALA A 20 -23.69 9.17 6.83
CA ALA A 20 -24.57 8.02 6.62
C ALA A 20 -23.88 6.66 6.87
N GLY A 21 -22.59 6.65 7.24
CA GLY A 21 -21.82 5.43 7.53
C GLY A 21 -21.12 4.81 6.32
N ASP A 22 -21.12 5.46 5.16
CA ASP A 22 -20.37 5.00 3.99
C ASP A 22 -18.86 5.24 4.17
N VAL A 23 -18.13 4.15 4.30
CA VAL A 23 -16.67 4.13 4.47
C VAL A 23 -15.94 4.74 3.26
N ASN A 24 -16.55 4.71 2.07
CA ASN A 24 -16.00 5.31 0.86
C ASN A 24 -15.99 6.85 0.91
N GLY A 25 -16.88 7.47 1.69
CA GLY A 25 -16.96 8.93 1.81
C GLY A 25 -15.65 9.54 2.30
N ALA A 26 -15.04 8.94 3.34
CA ALA A 26 -13.74 9.37 3.85
C ALA A 26 -12.61 9.14 2.82
N TYR A 27 -12.61 8.02 2.10
CA TYR A 27 -11.61 7.76 1.06
C TYR A 27 -11.69 8.76 -0.10
N ASN A 28 -12.89 9.08 -0.57
CA ASN A 28 -13.09 10.04 -1.65
C ASN A 28 -12.73 11.48 -1.22
N LEU A 29 -12.98 11.85 0.04
CA LEU A 29 -12.47 13.11 0.60
C LEU A 29 -10.94 13.14 0.61
N ALA A 30 -10.29 12.02 0.92
CA ALA A 30 -8.84 11.92 0.94
C ALA A 30 -8.24 12.14 -0.46
N LEU A 31 -8.81 11.49 -1.49
CA LEU A 31 -8.42 11.69 -2.89
C LEU A 31 -8.58 13.15 -3.31
N LEU A 32 -9.72 13.76 -3.03
CA LEU A 32 -9.99 15.16 -3.36
C LEU A 32 -9.00 16.12 -2.66
N CYS A 33 -8.62 15.82 -1.41
CA CYS A 33 -7.59 16.59 -0.70
C CYS A 33 -6.20 16.40 -1.35
N ALA A 34 -5.85 15.17 -1.73
CA ALA A 34 -4.56 14.84 -2.34
C ALA A 34 -4.39 15.54 -3.70
N GLU A 35 -5.42 15.52 -4.55
CA GLU A 35 -5.43 16.22 -5.85
C GLU A 35 -5.22 17.74 -5.71
N GLN A 36 -5.61 18.31 -4.58
CA GLN A 36 -5.45 19.73 -4.29
C GLN A 36 -4.15 20.05 -3.54
N GLY A 37 -3.27 19.07 -3.35
CA GLY A 37 -2.04 19.23 -2.56
C GLY A 37 -2.27 19.44 -1.06
N ARG A 38 -3.49 19.18 -0.55
CA ARG A 38 -3.81 19.27 0.88
C ARG A 38 -3.39 17.99 1.62
N THR A 39 -2.10 17.66 1.58
CA THR A 39 -1.55 16.37 2.07
C THR A 39 -1.94 16.06 3.50
N SER A 40 -1.88 17.02 4.43
CA SER A 40 -2.27 16.80 5.83
C SER A 40 -3.76 16.47 6.00
N GLN A 41 -4.63 17.00 5.13
CA GLN A 41 -6.05 16.67 5.16
C GLN A 41 -6.31 15.32 4.49
N ALA A 42 -5.60 15.02 3.40
CA ALA A 42 -5.65 13.71 2.75
C ALA A 42 -5.27 12.60 3.74
N GLU A 43 -4.17 12.77 4.48
CA GLU A 43 -3.74 11.80 5.49
C GLU A 43 -4.80 11.56 6.56
N GLN A 44 -5.43 12.62 7.10
CA GLN A 44 -6.49 12.50 8.09
C GLN A 44 -7.67 11.68 7.57
N TRP A 45 -8.08 11.93 6.33
CA TRP A 45 -9.18 11.22 5.71
C TRP A 45 -8.82 9.77 5.36
N TYR A 46 -7.62 9.51 4.86
CA TYR A 46 -7.12 8.14 4.65
C TYR A 46 -7.07 7.36 5.95
N ARG A 47 -6.57 7.95 7.05
CA ARG A 47 -6.58 7.33 8.39
C ARG A 47 -7.99 6.93 8.79
N ARG A 48 -8.95 7.85 8.67
CA ARG A 48 -10.35 7.56 9.03
C ARG A 48 -10.93 6.39 8.22
N ALA A 49 -10.75 6.40 6.91
CA ALA A 49 -11.22 5.31 6.03
C ALA A 49 -10.50 3.97 6.33
N ALA A 50 -9.18 4.01 6.54
CA ALA A 50 -8.37 2.83 6.84
C ALA A 50 -8.71 2.21 8.21
N TYR A 51 -9.00 3.03 9.22
CA TYR A 51 -9.51 2.56 10.51
C TYR A 51 -10.87 1.89 10.36
N ALA A 52 -11.73 2.41 9.49
CA ALA A 52 -13.01 1.79 9.14
C ALA A 52 -12.91 0.56 8.22
N GLY A 53 -11.70 0.12 7.88
CA GLY A 53 -11.45 -1.10 7.11
C GLY A 53 -11.35 -0.92 5.60
N HIS A 54 -11.31 0.33 5.10
CA HIS A 54 -11.12 0.59 3.67
C HIS A 54 -9.70 0.20 3.24
N ARG A 55 -9.61 -0.81 2.37
CA ARG A 55 -8.35 -1.41 1.90
C ARG A 55 -7.48 -0.42 1.13
N GLU A 56 -8.05 0.26 0.14
CA GLU A 56 -7.36 1.22 -0.72
C GLU A 56 -6.88 2.44 0.07
N ALA A 57 -7.67 2.88 1.06
CA ALA A 57 -7.24 3.95 1.97
C ALA A 57 -6.06 3.53 2.85
N ALA A 58 -6.05 2.28 3.33
CA ALA A 58 -4.92 1.76 4.10
C ALA A 58 -3.65 1.72 3.23
N ASN A 59 -3.74 1.25 1.99
CA ASN A 59 -2.61 1.29 1.05
C ASN A 59 -2.15 2.72 0.77
N ALA A 60 -3.07 3.65 0.47
CA ALA A 60 -2.74 5.04 0.18
C ALA A 60 -2.11 5.77 1.39
N LEU A 61 -2.60 5.51 2.60
CA LEU A 61 -2.00 6.03 3.83
C LEU A 61 -0.57 5.53 4.00
N ALA A 62 -0.34 4.24 3.79
CA ALA A 62 0.99 3.64 3.90
C ALA A 62 1.98 4.27 2.90
N VAL A 63 1.55 4.49 1.66
CA VAL A 63 2.36 5.19 0.64
C VAL A 63 2.68 6.62 1.07
N LEU A 64 1.71 7.36 1.60
CA LEU A 64 1.92 8.74 2.07
C LEU A 64 2.95 8.80 3.21
N LEU A 65 2.86 7.87 4.17
CA LEU A 65 3.82 7.76 5.26
C LEU A 65 5.22 7.39 4.76
N LEU A 66 5.30 6.49 3.78
CA LEU A 66 6.57 6.12 3.16
C LEU A 66 7.23 7.29 2.41
N GLN A 67 6.44 8.13 1.73
CA GLN A 67 6.94 9.33 1.03
C GLN A 67 7.61 10.34 1.96
N VAL A 68 7.20 10.40 3.23
CA VAL A 68 7.84 11.24 4.26
C VAL A 68 8.90 10.49 5.08
N GLY A 69 9.24 9.26 4.68
CA GLY A 69 10.27 8.44 5.32
C GLY A 69 9.79 7.66 6.56
N ASP A 70 8.50 7.70 6.90
CA ASP A 70 7.92 6.97 8.03
C ASP A 70 7.61 5.51 7.66
N THR A 71 8.68 4.72 7.49
CA THR A 71 8.56 3.28 7.18
C THR A 71 7.87 2.50 8.30
N ALA A 72 8.11 2.89 9.56
CA ALA A 72 7.53 2.22 10.74
C ALA A 72 6.02 2.48 10.84
N GLY A 73 5.57 3.69 10.53
CA GLY A 73 4.16 4.03 10.45
C GLY A 73 3.46 3.43 9.22
N ALA A 74 4.16 3.26 8.10
CA ALA A 74 3.59 2.69 6.87
C ALA A 74 3.31 1.18 6.96
N GLU A 75 4.23 0.41 7.57
CA GLU A 75 4.17 -1.05 7.66
C GLU A 75 2.82 -1.62 8.15
N PRO A 76 2.24 -1.19 9.29
CA PRO A 76 0.97 -1.74 9.76
C PRO A 76 -0.18 -1.50 8.78
N TRP A 77 -0.15 -0.40 8.03
CA TRP A 77 -1.17 -0.06 7.05
C TRP A 77 -1.02 -0.89 5.77
N PHE A 78 0.21 -1.11 5.30
CA PHE A 78 0.42 -2.05 4.22
C PHE A 78 0.03 -3.48 4.64
N SER A 79 0.37 -3.94 5.85
CA SER A 79 -0.03 -5.27 6.35
C SER A 79 -1.54 -5.42 6.32
N LYS A 80 -2.27 -4.46 6.89
CA LYS A 80 -3.74 -4.48 6.92
C LYS A 80 -4.33 -4.48 5.51
N ALA A 81 -3.79 -3.69 4.59
CA ALA A 81 -4.24 -3.65 3.20
C ALA A 81 -3.95 -4.99 2.48
N ALA A 82 -2.77 -5.56 2.66
CA ALA A 82 -2.36 -6.83 2.05
C ALA A 82 -3.16 -8.03 2.59
N GLU A 83 -3.46 -8.03 3.88
CA GLU A 83 -4.36 -8.99 4.53
C GLU A 83 -5.78 -8.90 3.96
N ALA A 84 -6.26 -7.69 3.67
CA ALA A 84 -7.51 -7.44 2.95
C ALA A 84 -7.43 -7.70 1.43
N GLY A 85 -6.31 -8.22 0.93
CA GLY A 85 -6.13 -8.62 -0.47
C GLY A 85 -5.63 -7.53 -1.41
N SER A 86 -5.06 -6.44 -0.89
CA SER A 86 -4.36 -5.47 -1.74
C SER A 86 -3.05 -6.06 -2.24
N VAL A 87 -2.97 -6.24 -3.55
CA VAL A 87 -1.81 -6.82 -4.24
C VAL A 87 -0.63 -5.84 -4.22
N ASP A 88 -0.88 -4.55 -4.45
CA ASP A 88 0.13 -3.49 -4.36
C ASP A 88 0.69 -3.35 -2.94
N ALA A 89 -0.15 -3.45 -1.91
CA ALA A 89 0.31 -3.38 -0.52
C ALA A 89 1.21 -4.58 -0.16
N ALA A 90 0.89 -5.78 -0.65
CA ALA A 90 1.74 -6.95 -0.47
C ALA A 90 3.10 -6.74 -1.16
N PHE A 91 3.12 -6.22 -2.38
CA PHE A 91 4.37 -5.89 -3.07
C PHE A 91 5.20 -4.84 -2.31
N ASN A 92 4.56 -3.77 -1.82
CA ASN A 92 5.23 -2.71 -1.04
C ASN A 92 5.77 -3.20 0.31
N LEU A 93 5.10 -4.14 0.99
CA LEU A 93 5.68 -4.83 2.16
C LEU A 93 6.94 -5.59 1.77
N GLY A 94 6.90 -6.28 0.64
CA GLY A 94 8.07 -6.97 0.09
C GLY A 94 9.27 -6.03 -0.05
N ILE A 95 9.05 -4.84 -0.63
CA ILE A 95 10.10 -3.81 -0.77
C ILE A 95 10.60 -3.35 0.59
N LEU A 96 9.69 -3.06 1.53
CA LEU A 96 10.02 -2.56 2.86
C LEU A 96 10.86 -3.56 3.66
N TYR A 97 10.51 -4.85 3.64
CA TYR A 97 11.31 -5.89 4.31
C TYR A 97 12.64 -6.14 3.59
N ALA A 98 12.66 -6.10 2.26
CA ALA A 98 13.91 -6.24 1.50
C ALA A 98 14.90 -5.11 1.82
N GLY A 99 14.42 -3.87 1.97
CA GLY A 99 15.24 -2.73 2.37
C GLY A 99 15.78 -2.80 3.81
N ARG A 100 15.33 -3.78 4.61
CA ARG A 100 15.82 -4.10 5.96
C ARG A 100 16.60 -5.43 6.01
N ASP A 101 16.97 -5.95 4.84
CA ASP A 101 17.65 -7.24 4.69
C ASP A 101 16.85 -8.45 5.24
N MET A 102 15.54 -8.29 5.45
CA MET A 102 14.61 -9.34 5.86
C MET A 102 14.12 -10.12 4.64
N THR A 103 15.05 -10.83 3.99
CA THR A 103 14.85 -11.47 2.68
C THR A 103 13.76 -12.55 2.68
N ALA A 104 13.62 -13.30 3.78
CA ALA A 104 12.59 -14.33 3.91
C ALA A 104 11.18 -13.72 3.97
N GLU A 105 11.00 -12.68 4.78
CA GLU A 105 9.75 -11.93 4.90
C GLU A 105 9.40 -11.25 3.59
N ALA A 106 10.38 -10.59 2.96
CA ALA A 106 10.22 -9.96 1.66
C ALA A 106 9.73 -10.97 0.60
N LEU A 107 10.38 -12.13 0.53
CA LEU A 107 10.01 -13.19 -0.41
C LEU A 107 8.58 -13.68 -0.20
N ARG A 108 8.16 -13.89 1.05
CA ARG A 108 6.77 -14.32 1.35
C ARG A 108 5.74 -13.31 0.85
N TRP A 109 6.01 -12.02 0.99
CA TRP A 109 5.12 -10.98 0.50
C TRP A 109 5.14 -10.86 -1.03
N TYR A 110 6.32 -10.97 -1.65
CA TYR A 110 6.43 -11.03 -3.11
C TYR A 110 5.73 -12.25 -3.70
N GLU A 111 5.85 -13.44 -3.09
CA GLU A 111 5.15 -14.64 -3.53
C GLU A 111 3.62 -14.48 -3.45
N ARG A 112 3.12 -13.83 -2.39
CA ARG A 112 1.69 -13.51 -2.26
C ARG A 112 1.21 -12.57 -3.36
N ALA A 113 1.96 -11.49 -3.64
CA ALA A 113 1.62 -10.55 -4.70
C ALA A 113 1.72 -11.20 -6.10
N ALA A 114 2.76 -12.00 -6.34
CA ALA A 114 2.97 -12.74 -7.59
C ALA A 114 1.86 -13.76 -7.85
N ALA A 115 1.43 -14.49 -6.82
CA ALA A 115 0.31 -15.44 -6.92
C ALA A 115 -1.02 -14.73 -7.27
N ALA A 116 -1.14 -13.44 -6.98
CA ALA A 116 -2.27 -12.60 -7.35
C ALA A 116 -2.07 -11.86 -8.68
N GLY A 117 -1.00 -12.15 -9.44
CA GLY A 117 -0.74 -11.60 -10.77
C GLY A 117 0.15 -10.36 -10.82
N HIS A 118 0.79 -9.96 -9.72
CA HIS A 118 1.72 -8.81 -9.75
C HIS A 118 3.02 -9.18 -10.46
N THR A 119 3.23 -8.61 -11.65
CA THR A 119 4.38 -8.95 -12.52
C THR A 119 5.73 -8.61 -11.89
N GLU A 120 5.89 -7.43 -11.28
CA GLU A 120 7.17 -7.08 -10.64
C GLU A 120 7.48 -7.95 -9.43
N ALA A 121 6.48 -8.32 -8.63
CA ALA A 121 6.65 -9.28 -7.54
C ALA A 121 7.08 -10.65 -8.07
N ALA A 122 6.48 -11.14 -9.17
CA ALA A 122 6.88 -12.39 -9.80
C ALA A 122 8.35 -12.36 -10.28
N LEU A 123 8.81 -11.23 -10.81
CA LEU A 123 10.22 -11.02 -11.14
C LEU A 123 11.12 -11.10 -9.89
N GLN A 124 10.74 -10.44 -8.79
CA GLN A 124 11.51 -10.50 -7.53
C GLN A 124 11.60 -11.94 -6.99
N VAL A 125 10.52 -12.71 -7.06
CA VAL A 125 10.51 -14.14 -6.70
C VAL A 125 11.46 -14.93 -7.60
N GLY A 126 11.44 -14.69 -8.92
CA GLY A 126 12.34 -15.34 -9.87
C GLY A 126 13.82 -15.07 -9.56
N ILE A 127 14.17 -13.80 -9.31
CA ILE A 127 15.53 -13.39 -8.93
C ILE A 127 15.98 -14.08 -7.64
N ALA A 128 15.12 -14.13 -6.62
CA ALA A 128 15.45 -14.77 -5.35
C ALA A 128 15.70 -16.28 -5.51
N ARG A 129 14.89 -16.97 -6.33
CA ARG A 129 15.04 -18.41 -6.60
C ARG A 129 16.30 -18.74 -7.39
N LEU A 130 16.68 -17.89 -8.35
CA LEU A 130 17.94 -18.07 -9.09
C LEU A 130 19.14 -17.96 -8.15
N ARG A 131 19.19 -16.93 -7.30
CA ARG A 131 20.27 -16.74 -6.32
C ARG A 131 20.41 -17.94 -5.37
N ALA A 132 19.29 -18.44 -4.85
CA ALA A 132 19.31 -19.61 -3.98
C ALA A 132 19.77 -20.90 -4.71
N GLY A 133 19.46 -21.03 -6.00
CA GLY A 133 19.95 -22.12 -6.84
C GLY A 133 21.46 -22.06 -7.03
N ASP A 134 21.99 -20.88 -7.35
CA ASP A 134 23.43 -20.65 -7.53
C ASP A 134 24.22 -20.94 -6.23
N GLU A 135 23.69 -20.51 -5.08
CA GLU A 135 24.28 -20.79 -3.76
C GLU A 135 24.33 -22.30 -3.47
N GLN A 136 23.25 -23.02 -3.74
CA GLN A 136 23.20 -24.48 -3.55
C GLN A 136 24.14 -25.24 -4.49
N GLU A 137 24.29 -24.78 -5.74
CA GLU A 137 25.22 -25.37 -6.70
C GLU A 137 26.67 -25.14 -6.26
N ALA A 138 27.01 -23.91 -5.85
CA ALA A 138 28.33 -23.58 -5.31
C ALA A 138 28.69 -24.43 -4.08
N GLU A 139 27.77 -24.62 -3.13
CA GLU A 139 27.99 -25.47 -1.97
C GLU A 139 28.24 -26.94 -2.34
N ARG A 140 27.57 -27.46 -3.37
CA ARG A 140 27.80 -28.84 -3.84
C ARG A 140 29.17 -29.02 -4.46
N HIS A 141 29.69 -28.00 -5.15
CA HIS A 141 31.03 -28.04 -5.74
C HIS A 141 32.17 -27.93 -4.72
N LEU A 142 31.89 -27.40 -3.52
CA LEU A 142 32.88 -27.22 -2.45
C LEU A 142 32.96 -28.41 -1.47
N ARG A 143 32.13 -29.45 -1.63
CA ARG A 143 32.13 -30.67 -0.81
C ARG A 143 32.82 -31.82 -1.54
#